data_AF-A0A6V8PBS0-F1
#
_entry.id   AF-A0A6V8PBS0-F1
#
_cell.length_a   1.000
_cell.length_b   1.000
_cell.length_c   1.000
_cell.angle_alpha   90.00
_cell.angle_beta   90.00
_cell.angle_gamma   90.00
#
_symmetry.space_group_name_H-M   'P 1'
#
loop_
_entity.id
_entity.type
_entity.pdbx_description
1 polymer ?
#
loop_
_entity_poly.entity_id
_entity_poly.type
_entity_poly.pdbx_seq_one_letter_code
_entity_poly.pdbx_strand_id
1 'polypeptide(L)'
;MDFTDTPKKFQQLLWKESIQAVKDSIRFTSFETFRKHLQDSLPQNSSYTRKRYTSSILKWFFPTGDLNSLPSLVWRHYRDESILRDVMRYQYLSREPVIAEFIRQYLIPLKPGTKLPSSYFKDYVNKTFESPKKNRSNVFLLLFETLDLFGAIGISLSFRAFQSQKLL
;
A
#
# COMPACT_ATOMS: atom_id res chain seq x y z
N MET A 1 -23.17 -1.46 12.47
CA MET A 1 -21.77 -1.78 12.81
C MET A 1 -21.08 -0.45 12.99
N ASP A 2 -20.78 -0.11 14.23
CA ASP A 2 -20.29 1.20 14.64
C ASP A 2 -18.78 1.27 14.39
N PHE A 3 -18.34 2.14 13.48
CA PHE A 3 -16.93 2.34 13.19
C PHE A 3 -16.38 3.32 14.23
N THR A 4 -15.92 2.76 15.35
CA THR A 4 -15.26 3.50 16.43
C THR A 4 -14.29 4.55 15.90
N ASP A 5 -14.43 5.76 16.44
CA ASP A 5 -13.77 7.03 16.14
C ASP A 5 -12.26 7.01 16.45
N THR A 6 -11.55 6.08 15.82
CA THR A 6 -10.09 5.98 15.92
C THR A 6 -9.48 6.75 14.76
N PRO A 7 -8.54 7.69 15.00
CA PRO A 7 -7.92 8.44 13.92
C PRO A 7 -7.32 7.45 12.92
N LYS A 8 -7.88 7.41 11.71
CA LYS A 8 -7.39 6.52 10.66
C LYS A 8 -5.93 6.87 10.42
N LYS A 9 -5.04 5.86 10.50
CA LYS A 9 -3.61 6.03 10.26
C LYS A 9 -3.24 5.18 9.06
N PHE A 10 -2.70 5.85 8.05
CA PHE A 10 -2.19 5.23 6.84
C PHE A 10 -0.67 5.34 6.84
N GLN A 11 0.01 4.22 6.57
CA GLN A 11 1.46 4.19 6.42
C GLN A 11 1.83 4.10 4.95
N GLN A 12 2.98 4.67 4.59
CA GLN A 12 3.54 4.53 3.26
C GLN A 12 3.78 3.05 2.95
N LEU A 13 3.33 2.62 1.76
CA LEU A 13 3.61 1.30 1.23
C LEU A 13 5.02 1.26 0.63
N LEU A 14 5.92 0.49 1.24
CA LEU A 14 7.23 0.18 0.70
C LEU A 14 7.12 -1.01 -0.27
N TRP A 15 6.62 -0.76 -1.47
CA TRP A 15 6.18 -1.82 -2.37
C TRP A 15 7.31 -2.73 -2.84
N LYS A 16 8.45 -2.15 -3.26
CA LYS A 16 9.62 -2.91 -3.69
C LYS A 16 10.13 -3.81 -2.55
N GLU A 17 10.24 -3.25 -1.36
CA GLU A 17 10.68 -3.95 -0.16
C GLU A 17 9.68 -5.02 0.27
N SER A 18 8.38 -4.75 0.11
CA SER A 18 7.31 -5.72 0.41
C SER A 18 7.36 -6.93 -0.52
N ILE A 19 7.53 -6.69 -1.84
CA ILE A 19 7.70 -7.76 -2.82
C ILE A 19 8.96 -8.56 -2.48
N GLN A 20 10.08 -7.89 -2.19
CA GLN A 20 11.30 -8.58 -1.82
C GLN A 20 11.14 -9.40 -0.53
N ALA A 21 10.41 -8.88 0.47
CA ALA A 21 10.11 -9.61 1.70
C ALA A 21 9.35 -10.91 1.43
N VAL A 22 8.34 -10.88 0.55
CA VAL A 22 7.61 -12.09 0.15
C VAL A 22 8.51 -13.05 -0.63
N LYS A 23 9.40 -12.53 -1.49
CA LYS A 23 10.35 -13.37 -2.23
C LYS A 23 11.37 -14.04 -1.32
N ASP A 24 11.81 -13.35 -0.28
CA ASP A 24 12.77 -13.84 0.69
C ASP A 24 12.14 -14.84 1.67
N SER A 25 10.86 -14.67 2.01
CA SER A 25 10.17 -15.47 3.05
C SER A 25 10.28 -16.97 2.83
N ILE A 26 10.25 -17.43 1.58
CA ILE A 26 10.30 -18.84 1.22
C ILE A 26 11.66 -19.50 1.52
N ARG A 27 12.71 -18.71 1.80
CA ARG A 27 14.05 -19.20 2.14
C ARG A 27 14.21 -19.46 3.64
N PHE A 28 13.23 -19.09 4.44
CA PHE A 28 13.27 -19.22 5.90
C PHE A 28 12.36 -20.36 6.34
N THR A 29 12.73 -21.00 7.45
CA THR A 29 11.91 -22.01 8.14
C THR A 29 11.31 -21.48 9.44
N SER A 30 11.79 -20.33 9.93
CA SER A 30 11.32 -19.66 11.15
C SER A 30 10.85 -18.24 10.83
N PHE A 31 9.64 -17.92 11.27
CA PHE A 31 9.07 -16.59 11.12
C PHE A 31 9.88 -15.52 11.88
N GLU A 32 10.45 -15.87 13.03
CA GLU A 32 11.27 -14.97 13.84
C GLU A 32 12.57 -14.60 13.09
N THR A 33 13.24 -15.60 12.49
CA THR A 33 14.44 -15.37 11.69
C THR A 33 14.14 -14.54 10.44
N PHE A 34 13.01 -14.82 9.77
CA PHE A 34 12.53 -14.02 8.65
C PHE A 34 12.25 -12.57 9.06
N ARG A 35 11.55 -12.35 10.17
CA ARG A 35 11.24 -11.01 10.70
C ARG A 35 12.50 -10.20 10.97
N LYS A 36 13.52 -10.84 11.58
CA LYS A 36 14.81 -10.20 11.83
C LYS A 36 15.50 -9.82 10.51
N HIS A 37 15.58 -10.75 9.56
CA HIS A 37 16.13 -10.48 8.22
C HIS A 37 15.42 -9.32 7.52
N LEU A 38 14.09 -9.33 7.52
CA LEU A 38 13.29 -8.25 6.95
C LEU A 38 13.67 -6.91 7.57
N GLN A 39 13.69 -6.82 8.90
CA GLN A 39 14.03 -5.58 9.60
C GLN A 39 15.45 -5.09 9.28
N ASP A 40 16.42 -5.99 9.14
CA ASP A 40 17.81 -5.64 8.87
C ASP A 40 18.04 -5.26 7.39
N SER A 41 17.22 -5.80 6.48
CA SER A 41 17.30 -5.53 5.04
C SER A 41 16.66 -4.20 4.60
N LEU A 42 15.84 -3.58 5.44
CA LEU A 42 15.13 -2.35 5.10
C LEU A 42 16.11 -1.16 4.98
N PRO A 43 15.96 -0.30 3.94
CA PRO A 43 16.95 0.73 3.63
C PRO A 43 16.92 1.95 4.56
N GLN A 44 15.98 2.02 5.51
CA GLN A 44 15.87 3.17 6.40
C GLN A 44 16.98 3.18 7.46
N ASN A 45 17.65 4.32 7.64
CA ASN A 45 18.76 4.45 8.61
C ASN A 45 18.33 4.23 10.07
N SER A 46 17.14 4.66 10.45
CA SER A 46 16.63 4.55 11.82
C SER A 46 16.07 3.16 12.12
N SER A 47 16.58 2.53 13.18
CA SER A 47 16.06 1.25 13.71
C SER A 47 14.58 1.33 14.08
N TYR A 48 14.13 2.45 14.65
CA TYR A 48 12.71 2.67 14.95
C TYR A 48 11.86 2.66 13.67
N THR A 49 12.33 3.32 12.60
CA THR A 49 11.63 3.36 11.31
C THR A 49 11.61 1.98 10.64
N ARG A 50 12.73 1.23 10.68
CA ARG A 50 12.77 -0.15 10.16
C ARG A 50 11.81 -1.07 10.90
N LYS A 51 11.78 -1.02 12.24
CA LYS A 51 10.81 -1.75 13.07
C LYS A 51 9.38 -1.43 12.68
N ARG A 52 9.06 -0.14 12.52
CA ARG A 52 7.73 0.32 12.12
C ARG A 52 7.31 -0.22 10.76
N TYR A 53 8.18 -0.13 9.75
CA TYR A 53 7.87 -0.64 8.40
C TYR A 53 7.82 -2.17 8.34
N THR A 54 8.67 -2.85 9.11
CA THR A 54 8.59 -4.31 9.27
C THR A 54 7.21 -4.71 9.76
N SER A 55 6.71 -4.10 10.85
CA SER A 55 5.37 -4.38 11.37
C SER A 55 4.28 -4.12 10.32
N SER A 56 4.39 -3.08 9.51
CA SER A 56 3.43 -2.81 8.43
C SER A 56 3.45 -3.87 7.33
N ILE A 57 4.64 -4.27 6.84
CA ILE A 57 4.79 -5.31 5.82
C ILE A 57 4.23 -6.64 6.34
N LEU A 58 4.55 -7.02 7.58
CA LEU A 58 4.03 -8.24 8.19
C LEU A 58 2.51 -8.19 8.34
N LYS A 59 1.94 -7.07 8.83
CA LYS A 59 0.49 -6.88 8.90
C LYS A 59 -0.16 -7.07 7.53
N TRP A 60 0.44 -6.55 6.46
CA TRP A 60 -0.16 -6.58 5.13
C TRP A 60 -0.01 -7.90 4.40
N PHE A 61 1.09 -8.64 4.57
CA PHE A 61 1.40 -9.81 3.72
C PHE A 61 1.61 -11.10 4.50
N PHE A 62 1.68 -11.04 5.83
CA PHE A 62 1.89 -12.16 6.75
C PHE A 62 0.98 -12.06 8.00
N PRO A 63 -0.34 -11.94 7.80
CA PRO A 63 -1.31 -11.56 8.84
C PRO A 63 -1.39 -12.56 10.00
N THR A 64 -1.14 -13.83 9.71
CA THR A 64 -1.23 -14.98 10.61
C THR A 64 0.10 -15.25 11.31
N GLY A 65 1.17 -14.52 10.97
CA GLY A 65 2.49 -14.72 11.55
C GLY A 65 3.19 -16.00 11.07
N ASP A 66 2.83 -16.51 9.88
CA ASP A 66 3.45 -17.70 9.28
C ASP A 66 4.05 -17.39 7.89
N LEU A 67 4.96 -18.27 7.44
CA LEU A 67 5.68 -18.15 6.15
C LEU A 67 4.93 -18.79 4.97
N ASN A 68 3.74 -19.35 5.20
CA ASN A 68 2.86 -19.94 4.19
C ASN A 68 1.69 -19.01 3.87
N SER A 69 1.88 -17.69 4.01
CA SER A 69 0.92 -16.70 3.56
C SER A 69 0.64 -16.84 2.06
N LEU A 70 -0.56 -16.44 1.62
CA LEU A 70 -0.96 -16.54 0.21
C LEU A 70 0.08 -15.96 -0.76
N PRO A 71 0.66 -14.75 -0.57
CA PRO A 71 1.73 -14.26 -1.44
C PRO A 71 2.98 -15.16 -1.44
N SER A 72 3.35 -15.73 -0.29
CA SER A 72 4.51 -16.62 -0.18
C SER A 72 4.29 -17.93 -0.92
N LEU A 73 3.08 -18.50 -0.84
CA LEU A 73 2.68 -19.68 -1.61
C LEU A 73 2.65 -19.39 -3.11
N VAL A 74 2.07 -18.25 -3.51
CA VAL A 74 2.04 -17.81 -4.92
C VAL A 74 3.45 -17.68 -5.47
N TRP A 75 4.35 -17.01 -4.74
CA TRP A 75 5.74 -16.91 -5.15
C TRP A 75 6.43 -18.28 -5.21
N ARG A 76 6.22 -19.14 -4.20
CA ARG A 76 6.81 -20.49 -4.14
C ARG A 76 6.45 -21.32 -5.37
N HIS A 77 5.19 -21.31 -5.77
CA HIS A 77 4.67 -22.21 -6.81
C HIS A 77 4.73 -21.62 -8.23
N TYR A 78 4.41 -20.34 -8.42
CA TYR A 78 4.31 -19.74 -9.75
C TYR A 78 5.62 -19.06 -10.20
N ARG A 79 6.40 -18.52 -9.25
CA ARG A 79 7.63 -17.74 -9.55
C ARG A 79 7.44 -16.60 -10.54
N ASP A 80 6.20 -16.15 -10.69
CA ASP A 80 5.80 -15.05 -11.56
C ASP A 80 5.55 -13.80 -10.70
N GLU A 81 6.30 -12.73 -10.95
CA GLU A 81 6.15 -11.48 -10.22
C GLU A 81 4.84 -10.75 -10.56
N SER A 82 4.31 -10.89 -11.78
CA SER A 82 3.04 -10.29 -12.16
C SER A 82 1.90 -10.87 -11.33
N ILE A 83 1.80 -12.20 -11.27
CA ILE A 83 0.79 -12.90 -10.45
C ILE A 83 0.96 -12.54 -8.97
N LEU A 84 2.22 -12.51 -8.49
CA LEU A 84 2.51 -12.10 -7.10
C LEU A 84 2.01 -10.69 -6.82
N ARG A 85 2.26 -9.73 -7.72
CA ARG A 85 1.82 -8.34 -7.57
C ARG A 85 0.31 -8.22 -7.49
N ASP A 86 -0.43 -8.96 -8.31
CA ASP A 86 -1.90 -8.95 -8.29
C ASP A 86 -2.46 -9.45 -6.97
N VAL A 87 -1.93 -10.57 -6.48
CA VAL A 87 -2.31 -11.13 -5.17
C VAL A 87 -1.95 -10.18 -4.03
N MET A 88 -0.76 -9.59 -4.07
CA MET A 88 -0.34 -8.61 -3.06
C MET A 88 -1.18 -7.34 -3.10
N ARG A 89 -1.58 -6.84 -4.28
CA ARG A 89 -2.49 -5.68 -4.41
C ARG A 89 -3.82 -5.97 -3.74
N TYR A 90 -4.45 -7.10 -4.07
CA TYR A 90 -5.70 -7.53 -3.44
C TYR A 90 -5.56 -7.61 -1.91
N GLN A 91 -4.48 -8.24 -1.45
CA GLN A 91 -4.28 -8.46 -0.03
C GLN A 91 -4.01 -7.16 0.74
N TYR A 92 -3.26 -6.23 0.14
CA TYR A 92 -3.05 -4.89 0.68
C TYR A 92 -4.37 -4.13 0.82
N LEU A 93 -5.17 -4.07 -0.25
CA LEU A 93 -6.47 -3.39 -0.26
C LEU A 93 -7.44 -3.98 0.75
N SER A 94 -7.41 -5.30 0.95
CA SER A 94 -8.23 -5.98 1.95
C SER A 94 -7.86 -5.61 3.39
N ARG A 95 -6.68 -5.04 3.63
CA ARG A 95 -6.14 -4.71 4.96
C ARG A 95 -5.98 -3.22 5.23
N GLU A 96 -6.09 -2.40 4.18
CA GLU A 96 -6.04 -0.94 4.26
C GLU A 96 -7.42 -0.36 3.89
N PRO A 97 -8.36 -0.33 4.87
CA PRO A 97 -9.75 0.06 4.62
C PRO A 97 -9.87 1.51 4.12
N VAL A 98 -8.89 2.35 4.42
CA VAL A 98 -8.86 3.73 3.94
C VAL A 98 -8.69 3.79 2.42
N ILE A 99 -7.83 2.95 1.86
CA ILE A 99 -7.63 2.90 0.40
C ILE A 99 -8.80 2.20 -0.26
N ALA A 100 -9.26 1.09 0.31
CA ALA A 100 -10.41 0.35 -0.22
C ALA A 100 -11.67 1.23 -0.28
N GLU A 101 -11.92 2.04 0.76
CA GLU A 101 -13.08 2.93 0.78
C GLU A 101 -12.97 4.06 -0.22
N PHE A 102 -11.77 4.62 -0.44
CA PHE A 102 -11.57 5.58 -1.53
C PHE A 102 -11.88 4.96 -2.89
N ILE A 103 -11.37 3.76 -3.17
CA ILE A 103 -11.64 3.05 -4.43
C ILE A 103 -13.14 2.85 -4.59
N ARG A 104 -13.81 2.35 -3.55
CA ARG A 104 -15.24 2.03 -3.57
C ARG A 104 -16.12 3.27 -3.77
N GLN A 105 -15.81 4.38 -3.10
CA GLN A 105 -16.63 5.59 -3.13
C GLN A 105 -16.32 6.50 -4.32
N TYR A 106 -15.05 6.57 -4.75
CA TYR A 106 -14.59 7.61 -5.70
C TYR A 106 -14.10 7.05 -7.02
N LEU A 107 -13.65 5.78 -7.11
CA LEU A 107 -13.13 5.22 -8.36
C LEU A 107 -14.11 4.28 -9.06
N ILE A 108 -14.68 3.30 -8.34
CA ILE A 108 -15.63 2.33 -8.91
C ILE A 108 -16.84 3.01 -9.59
N PRO A 109 -17.43 4.09 -9.04
CA PRO A 109 -18.57 4.74 -9.69
C PRO A 109 -18.25 5.48 -10.99
N LEU A 110 -16.97 5.66 -11.32
CA LEU A 110 -16.57 6.43 -12.49
C LEU A 110 -16.59 5.58 -13.75
N LYS A 111 -16.97 6.20 -14.87
CA LYS A 111 -16.85 5.55 -16.18
C LYS A 111 -15.37 5.39 -16.54
N PRO A 112 -14.97 4.28 -17.18
CA PRO A 112 -13.63 4.15 -17.75
C PRO A 112 -13.23 5.37 -18.60
N GLY A 113 -11.97 5.79 -18.51
CA GLY A 113 -11.46 6.99 -19.19
C GLY A 113 -11.81 8.33 -18.52
N THR A 114 -12.58 8.34 -17.42
CA THR A 114 -12.85 9.58 -16.66
C THR A 114 -11.55 10.17 -16.12
N LYS A 115 -11.34 11.48 -16.33
CA LYS A 115 -10.22 12.21 -15.73
C LYS A 115 -10.55 12.53 -14.28
N LEU A 116 -9.77 11.98 -13.34
CA LEU A 116 -9.96 12.29 -11.92
C LEU A 116 -9.43 13.70 -11.59
N PRO A 117 -10.24 14.61 -11.04
CA PRO A 117 -9.74 15.88 -10.52
C PRO A 117 -8.85 15.64 -9.30
N SER A 118 -7.75 16.38 -9.18
CA SER A 118 -6.85 16.26 -8.02
C SER A 118 -7.51 16.70 -6.70
N SER A 119 -8.62 17.46 -6.76
CA SER A 119 -9.44 17.84 -5.61
C SER A 119 -10.10 16.65 -4.92
N TYR A 120 -10.49 15.60 -5.65
CA TYR A 120 -11.17 14.43 -5.07
C TYR A 120 -10.31 13.76 -3.98
N PHE A 121 -9.00 13.67 -4.21
CA PHE A 121 -8.06 13.13 -3.23
C PHE A 121 -7.92 14.04 -2.01
N LYS A 122 -7.86 15.37 -2.23
CA LYS A 122 -7.76 16.33 -1.13
C LYS A 122 -9.01 16.29 -0.26
N ASP A 123 -10.18 16.27 -0.88
CA ASP A 123 -11.47 16.26 -0.19
C ASP A 123 -11.64 14.98 0.63
N TYR A 124 -11.29 13.82 0.05
CA TYR A 124 -11.31 12.56 0.78
C TYR A 124 -10.34 12.55 1.96
N VAL A 125 -9.09 12.99 1.76
CA VAL A 125 -8.08 13.05 2.83
C VAL A 125 -8.52 13.99 3.95
N ASN A 126 -9.07 15.15 3.62
CA ASN A 126 -9.58 16.12 4.61
C ASN A 126 -10.76 15.56 5.40
N LYS A 127 -11.69 14.84 4.73
CA LYS A 127 -12.84 14.20 5.39
C LYS A 127 -12.43 13.00 6.27
N THR A 128 -11.40 12.27 5.86
CA THR A 128 -11.03 10.98 6.47
C THR A 128 -10.04 11.13 7.62
N PHE A 129 -9.33 12.26 7.69
CA PHE A 129 -8.31 12.52 8.68
C PHE A 129 -8.53 13.89 9.34
N GLU A 130 -8.75 13.90 10.66
CA GLU A 130 -8.97 15.11 11.49
C GLU A 130 -7.87 16.18 11.39
N SER A 131 -6.66 15.80 10.97
CA SER A 131 -5.55 16.72 10.73
C SER A 131 -4.77 16.27 9.49
N PRO A 132 -5.16 16.73 8.29
CA PRO A 132 -4.49 16.37 7.06
C PRO A 132 -3.09 16.98 7.04
N LYS A 133 -2.07 16.17 7.37
CA LYS A 133 -0.67 16.61 7.15
C LYS A 133 -0.47 16.85 5.64
N LYS A 134 0.17 17.96 5.27
CA LYS A 134 0.43 18.41 3.88
C LYS A 134 0.92 17.30 2.93
N ASN A 135 1.62 16.30 3.45
CA ASN A 135 2.16 15.18 2.66
C ASN A 135 1.19 14.00 2.44
N ARG A 136 0.03 13.90 3.09
CA ARG A 136 -0.85 12.71 2.99
C ARG A 136 -1.46 12.52 1.60
N SER A 137 -1.85 13.61 0.93
CA SER A 137 -2.37 13.53 -0.45
C SER A 137 -1.32 12.99 -1.42
N ASN A 138 -0.04 13.35 -1.22
CA ASN A 138 1.07 12.84 -2.05
C ASN A 138 1.29 11.34 -1.83
N VAL A 139 1.27 10.88 -0.58
CA VAL A 139 1.44 9.45 -0.29
C VAL A 139 0.26 8.65 -0.85
N PHE A 140 -0.96 9.19 -0.80
CA PHE A 140 -2.12 8.56 -1.44
C PHE A 140 -1.93 8.44 -2.96
N LEU A 141 -1.59 9.53 -3.65
CA LEU A 141 -1.36 9.53 -5.10
C LEU A 141 -0.25 8.55 -5.50
N LEU A 142 0.89 8.59 -4.82
CA LEU A 142 1.99 7.64 -5.05
C LEU A 142 1.54 6.20 -4.85
N LEU A 143 0.64 5.93 -3.89
CA LEU A 143 0.16 4.58 -3.66
C LEU A 143 -0.65 4.06 -4.85
N PHE A 144 -1.51 4.88 -5.45
CA PHE A 144 -2.27 4.47 -6.64
C PHE A 144 -1.35 4.16 -7.83
N GLU A 145 -0.30 4.96 -8.03
CA GLU A 145 0.73 4.68 -9.04
C GLU A 145 1.51 3.41 -8.71
N THR A 146 1.94 3.27 -7.46
CA THR A 146 2.75 2.13 -6.98
C THR A 146 2.01 0.81 -7.12
N LEU A 147 0.70 0.83 -6.87
CA LEU A 147 -0.16 -0.34 -7.02
C LEU A 147 -0.70 -0.50 -8.44
N ASP A 148 -0.41 0.41 -9.37
CA ASP A 148 -0.97 0.44 -10.73
C ASP A 148 -2.51 0.30 -10.77
N LEU A 149 -3.18 0.91 -9.78
CA LEU A 149 -4.63 0.81 -9.66
C LEU A 149 -5.35 1.58 -10.79
N PHE A 150 -4.69 2.59 -11.37
CA PHE A 150 -5.24 3.32 -12.51
C PHE A 150 -5.27 2.49 -13.80
N GLY A 151 -4.18 1.75 -14.08
CA GLY A 151 -4.14 0.79 -15.18
C GLY A 151 -5.17 -0.32 -15.00
N ALA A 152 -5.27 -0.86 -13.78
CA ALA A 152 -6.21 -1.93 -13.46
C ALA A 152 -7.69 -1.54 -13.62
N ILE A 153 -8.06 -0.26 -13.40
CA ILE A 153 -9.45 0.22 -13.46
C ILE A 153 -9.73 1.00 -14.78
N GLY A 154 -8.72 1.17 -15.65
CA GLY A 154 -8.87 1.91 -16.91
C GLY A 154 -9.16 3.40 -16.73
N ILE A 155 -8.62 4.02 -15.67
CA ILE A 155 -8.81 5.44 -15.33
C ILE A 155 -7.51 6.20 -15.64
N SER A 156 -7.60 7.33 -16.35
CA SER A 156 -6.45 8.20 -16.65
C SER A 156 -6.46 9.45 -15.76
N LEU A 157 -5.34 9.75 -15.11
CA LEU A 157 -5.17 11.01 -14.38
C LEU A 157 -4.82 12.17 -15.32
N SER A 158 -5.42 13.34 -15.07
CA SER A 158 -4.95 14.61 -15.67
C SER A 158 -3.91 15.23 -14.75
N PHE A 159 -2.62 14.97 -15.04
CA PHE A 159 -1.51 15.23 -14.11
C PHE A 159 -1.04 16.71 -14.02
N ARG A 160 -1.64 17.63 -14.78
CA ARG A 160 -1.05 18.98 -14.99
C ARG A 160 -1.01 19.93 -13.78
N ALA A 161 -1.50 19.56 -12.60
CA ALA A 161 -1.62 20.50 -11.48
C ALA A 161 -0.84 20.17 -10.19
N PHE A 162 -0.18 19.02 -10.07
CA PHE A 162 0.47 18.63 -8.79
C PHE A 162 2.00 18.82 -8.75
N GLN A 163 2.64 18.94 -9.91
CA GLN A 163 4.10 19.15 -9.99
C GLN A 163 4.51 20.61 -9.71
N SER A 164 3.58 21.58 -9.76
CA SER A 164 3.89 23.01 -9.57
C SER A 164 4.11 23.45 -8.12
N GLN A 165 4.09 22.55 -7.13
CA GLN A 165 4.44 22.88 -5.73
C GLN A 165 5.80 22.32 -5.27
N LYS A 166 6.67 21.93 -6.21
CA LYS A 166 8.05 21.51 -5.91
C LYS A 166 9.11 22.62 -6.03
N LEU A 167 8.70 23.87 -6.21
CA LEU A 167 9.59 25.04 -6.16
C LEU A 167 8.92 26.10 -5.30
N LEU A 168 9.32 26.15 -4.02
CA LEU A 168 9.38 27.26 -3.05
C LEU A 168 9.36 26.69 -1.63
#